data_AF-A0A4Q3ERB2-F1
#
_entry.id   AF-A0A4Q3ERB2-F1
#
_cell.length_a   1.000
_cell.length_b   1.000
_cell.length_c   1.000
_cell.angle_alpha   90.00
_cell.angle_beta   90.00
_cell.angle_gamma   90.00
#
_symmetry.space_group_name_H-M   'P 1'
#
loop_
_entity.id
_entity.type
_entity.pdbx_description
1 polymer ?
#
loop_
_entity_poly.entity_id
_entity_poly.type
_entity_poly.pdbx_seq_one_letter_code
_entity_poly.pdbx_strand_id
1 'polypeptide(L)'
;TSAGFEQICALLLRESGFENVEVTGRSHDGGIDGFGTLEINPFVSFKVLFQCKRYKGTVSRAQVGDFRNAMLGRAEKGIIITTGTFSQDAIKEANREGAPKVELVDGEKIVKMFEKVQLGVKPKTIYEVDLTFFEPYF
;
A
#
# COMPACT_ATOMS: atom_id res chain seq x y z
N THR A 1 -15.97 0.92 -5.49
CA THR A 1 -16.24 -0.51 -5.21
C THR A 1 -14.96 -1.17 -4.70
N SER A 2 -14.99 -2.41 -4.20
CA SER A 2 -13.75 -3.13 -3.81
C SER A 2 -12.86 -3.38 -5.02
N ALA A 3 -13.42 -3.89 -6.13
CA ALA A 3 -12.70 -4.08 -7.39
C ALA A 3 -12.05 -2.78 -7.91
N GLY A 4 -12.74 -1.64 -7.83
CA GLY A 4 -12.15 -0.35 -8.21
C GLY A 4 -10.97 0.07 -7.32
N PHE A 5 -10.99 -0.33 -6.04
CA PHE A 5 -9.88 -0.09 -5.13
C PHE A 5 -8.67 -0.99 -5.43
N GLU A 6 -8.90 -2.26 -5.81
CA GLU A 6 -7.83 -3.15 -6.27
C GLU A 6 -7.16 -2.59 -7.53
N GLN A 7 -7.95 -2.11 -8.49
CA GLN A 7 -7.43 -1.51 -9.72
C GLN A 7 -6.60 -0.23 -9.47
N ILE A 8 -7.05 0.66 -8.58
CA ILE A 8 -6.27 1.88 -8.28
C ILE A 8 -5.00 1.55 -7.49
N CYS A 9 -5.01 0.52 -6.63
CA CYS A 9 -3.81 0.06 -5.95
C CYS A 9 -2.80 -0.55 -6.92
N ALA A 10 -3.27 -1.34 -7.90
CA ALA A 10 -2.42 -1.87 -8.97
C ALA A 10 -1.80 -0.74 -9.80
N LEU A 11 -2.56 0.31 -10.11
CA LEU A 11 -2.03 1.49 -10.79
C LEU A 11 -0.96 2.19 -9.93
N LEU A 12 -1.23 2.42 -8.64
CA LEU A 12 -0.25 3.02 -7.73
C LEU A 12 1.06 2.21 -7.66
N LEU A 13 0.97 0.88 -7.63
CA LEU A 13 2.15 0.00 -7.65
C LEU A 13 2.96 0.18 -8.93
N ARG A 14 2.30 0.24 -10.11
CA ARG A 14 2.97 0.51 -11.39
C ARG A 14 3.70 1.86 -11.38
N GLU A 15 3.02 2.92 -10.96
CA GLU A 15 3.62 4.26 -10.84
C GLU A 15 4.75 4.31 -9.79
N SER A 16 4.77 3.36 -8.85
CA SER A 16 5.82 3.22 -7.83
C SER A 16 6.98 2.32 -8.26
N GLY A 17 7.03 1.90 -9.53
CA GLY A 17 8.14 1.11 -10.09
C GLY A 17 7.95 -0.40 -10.08
N PHE A 18 6.73 -0.90 -9.85
CA PHE A 18 6.44 -2.33 -10.02
C PHE A 18 6.14 -2.66 -11.49
N GLU A 19 6.71 -3.75 -11.95
CA GLU A 19 6.47 -4.33 -13.26
C GLU A 19 5.50 -5.53 -13.17
N ASN A 20 4.95 -5.94 -14.32
CA ASN A 20 4.08 -7.13 -14.42
C ASN A 20 2.96 -7.15 -13.36
N VAL A 21 2.38 -5.99 -13.07
CA VAL A 21 1.35 -5.86 -12.03
C VAL A 21 0.01 -6.38 -12.56
N GLU A 22 -0.53 -7.40 -11.92
CA GLU A 22 -1.81 -8.03 -12.26
C GLU A 22 -2.73 -8.10 -11.04
N VAL A 23 -4.01 -7.79 -11.25
CA VAL A 23 -5.09 -7.97 -10.25
C VAL A 23 -5.73 -9.34 -10.49
N THR A 24 -5.81 -10.15 -9.43
CA THR A 24 -6.38 -11.50 -9.47
C THR A 24 -7.81 -11.49 -8.93
N GLY A 25 -8.79 -11.80 -9.78
CA GLY A 25 -10.20 -11.90 -9.36
C GLY A 25 -10.57 -13.20 -8.62
N ARG A 26 -9.60 -13.93 -8.06
CA ARG A 26 -9.82 -15.30 -7.54
C ARG A 26 -10.02 -15.29 -6.02
N SER A 27 -11.28 -15.37 -5.60
CA SER A 27 -11.70 -15.39 -4.19
C SER A 27 -11.14 -16.56 -3.31
N HIS A 28 -10.32 -17.48 -3.84
CA HIS A 28 -9.92 -18.72 -3.16
C HIS A 28 -8.42 -18.82 -2.83
N ASP A 29 -7.67 -17.73 -2.97
CA ASP A 29 -6.22 -17.77 -2.77
C ASP A 29 -5.74 -17.27 -1.39
N GLY A 30 -6.66 -17.15 -0.42
CA GLY A 30 -6.36 -16.58 0.89
C GLY A 30 -6.45 -15.04 0.93
N GLY A 31 -7.06 -14.44 -0.09
CA GLY A 31 -7.30 -13.01 -0.18
C GLY A 31 -6.15 -12.25 -0.83
N ILE A 32 -5.41 -12.87 -1.72
CA ILE A 32 -4.45 -12.19 -2.59
C ILE A 32 -5.27 -11.53 -3.70
N ASP A 33 -5.17 -10.21 -3.79
CA ASP A 33 -5.88 -9.45 -4.82
C ASP A 33 -4.99 -9.21 -6.04
N GLY A 34 -3.70 -9.56 -5.98
CA GLY A 34 -2.82 -9.54 -7.13
C GLY A 34 -1.34 -9.72 -6.80
N PHE A 35 -0.51 -9.49 -7.81
CA PHE A 35 0.95 -9.52 -7.67
C PHE A 35 1.62 -8.49 -8.57
N GLY A 36 2.87 -8.18 -8.27
CA GLY A 36 3.77 -7.40 -9.11
C GLY A 36 5.22 -7.83 -8.90
N THR A 37 6.10 -7.41 -9.79
CA THR A 37 7.54 -7.66 -9.70
C THR A 37 8.25 -6.34 -9.41
N LEU A 38 9.01 -6.28 -8.32
CA LEU A 38 9.84 -5.13 -8.00
C LEU A 38 11.28 -5.44 -8.39
N GLU A 39 11.79 -4.79 -9.42
CA GLU A 39 13.21 -4.83 -9.75
C GLU A 39 13.99 -3.88 -8.83
N ILE A 40 14.97 -4.39 -8.11
CA ILE A 40 15.89 -3.57 -7.30
C ILE A 40 17.09 -3.15 -8.14
N ASN A 41 17.57 -4.06 -8.99
CA ASN A 41 18.63 -3.84 -9.96
C ASN A 41 18.55 -4.95 -11.05
N PRO A 42 19.35 -4.87 -12.13
CA PRO A 42 19.28 -5.81 -13.25
C PRO A 42 19.52 -7.30 -12.92
N PHE A 43 19.98 -7.62 -11.71
CA PHE A 43 20.23 -8.99 -11.25
C PHE A 43 19.26 -9.46 -10.17
N VAL A 44 18.45 -8.57 -9.60
CA VAL A 44 17.62 -8.85 -8.42
C VAL A 44 16.24 -8.25 -8.57
N SER A 45 15.26 -9.14 -8.68
CA SER A 45 13.83 -8.82 -8.70
C SER A 45 13.06 -9.64 -7.67
N PHE A 46 12.04 -9.06 -7.05
CA PHE A 46 11.16 -9.75 -6.11
C PHE A 46 9.74 -9.84 -6.66
N LYS A 47 9.18 -11.04 -6.67
CA LYS A 47 7.72 -11.19 -6.78
C LYS A 47 7.09 -10.76 -5.46
N VAL A 48 6.16 -9.83 -5.53
CA VAL A 48 5.44 -9.29 -4.38
C VAL A 48 3.95 -9.52 -4.56
N LEU A 49 3.32 -10.15 -3.57
CA LEU A 49 1.86 -10.31 -3.54
C LEU A 49 1.23 -9.11 -2.85
N PHE A 50 0.01 -8.74 -3.22
CA PHE A 50 -0.71 -7.69 -2.51
C PHE A 50 -2.16 -8.06 -2.21
N GLN A 51 -2.68 -7.47 -1.14
CA GLN A 51 -4.08 -7.50 -0.74
C GLN A 51 -4.57 -6.07 -0.52
N CYS A 52 -5.75 -5.76 -1.03
CA CYS A 52 -6.41 -4.47 -1.00
C CYS A 52 -7.69 -4.56 -0.16
N LYS A 53 -7.73 -3.87 0.97
CA LYS A 53 -8.91 -3.78 1.85
C LYS A 53 -9.49 -2.37 1.79
N ARG A 54 -10.59 -2.19 1.04
CA ARG A 54 -11.37 -0.94 1.09
C ARG A 54 -12.22 -0.89 2.36
N TYR A 55 -11.60 -0.58 3.49
CA TYR A 55 -12.18 -0.66 4.83
C TYR A 55 -12.28 0.72 5.51
N LYS A 56 -13.32 0.90 6.33
CA LYS A 56 -13.40 2.01 7.32
C LYS A 56 -12.88 1.61 8.71
N GLY A 57 -12.46 0.35 8.89
CA GLY A 57 -12.06 -0.20 10.18
C GLY A 57 -10.58 -0.57 10.25
N THR A 58 -10.19 -1.17 11.37
CA THR A 58 -8.82 -1.59 11.65
C THR A 58 -8.57 -3.00 11.14
N VAL A 59 -7.47 -3.20 10.41
CA VAL A 59 -6.97 -4.52 10.01
C VAL A 59 -6.36 -5.22 11.22
N SER A 60 -6.80 -6.45 11.47
CA SER A 60 -6.44 -7.24 12.66
C SER A 60 -5.22 -8.13 12.43
N ARG A 61 -4.64 -8.62 13.53
CA ARG A 61 -3.58 -9.63 13.51
C ARG A 61 -3.95 -10.87 12.69
N ALA A 62 -5.19 -11.35 12.82
CA ALA A 62 -5.65 -12.54 12.10
C ALA A 62 -5.56 -12.33 10.58
N GLN A 63 -6.02 -11.18 10.09
CA GLN A 63 -5.97 -10.86 8.66
C GLN A 63 -4.54 -10.79 8.11
N VAL A 64 -3.59 -10.22 8.88
CA VAL A 64 -2.18 -10.22 8.50
C VAL A 64 -1.59 -11.65 8.51
N GLY A 65 -1.98 -12.47 9.47
CA GLY A 65 -1.59 -13.88 9.55
C GLY A 65 -2.11 -14.70 8.37
N ASP A 66 -3.39 -14.55 8.02
CA ASP A 66 -4.03 -15.24 6.91
C ASP A 66 -3.36 -14.90 5.57
N PHE A 67 -3.12 -13.61 5.33
CA PHE A 67 -2.41 -13.16 4.13
C PHE A 67 -0.98 -13.72 4.08
N ARG A 68 -0.25 -13.71 5.20
CA ARG A 68 1.09 -14.30 5.23
C ARG A 68 1.08 -15.80 4.93
N ASN A 69 0.13 -16.54 5.48
CA ASN A 69 -0.02 -17.96 5.20
C ASN A 69 -0.30 -18.19 3.71
N ALA A 70 -1.10 -17.33 3.08
CA ALA A 70 -1.36 -17.37 1.64
C ALA A 70 -0.12 -17.09 0.77
N MET A 71 0.87 -16.35 1.30
CA MET A 71 2.14 -16.06 0.61
C MET A 71 3.14 -17.22 0.64
N LEU A 72 3.03 -18.14 1.60
CA LEU A 72 4.02 -19.21 1.78
C LEU A 72 4.16 -20.06 0.50
N GLY A 73 5.41 -20.19 0.02
CA GLY A 73 5.73 -20.89 -1.23
C GLY A 73 5.34 -20.14 -2.51
N ARG A 74 4.81 -18.91 -2.43
CA ARG A 74 4.38 -18.10 -3.57
C ARG A 74 5.16 -16.79 -3.73
N ALA A 75 5.56 -16.16 -2.62
CA ALA A 75 6.39 -14.96 -2.59
C ALA A 75 7.07 -14.74 -1.24
N GLU A 76 8.23 -14.06 -1.26
CA GLU A 76 8.99 -13.71 -0.05
C GLU A 76 8.56 -12.36 0.57
N LYS A 77 7.81 -11.56 -0.20
CA LYS A 77 7.33 -10.23 0.16
C LYS A 77 5.85 -10.10 -0.14
N GLY A 78 5.14 -9.39 0.72
CA GLY A 78 3.73 -9.07 0.51
C GLY A 78 3.40 -7.67 0.99
N ILE A 79 2.31 -7.11 0.47
CA ILE A 79 1.82 -5.78 0.84
C ILE A 79 0.34 -5.88 1.18
N ILE A 80 -0.07 -5.36 2.33
CA ILE A 80 -1.49 -5.11 2.63
C ILE A 80 -1.74 -3.61 2.51
N ILE A 81 -2.67 -3.26 1.64
CA ILE A 81 -3.07 -1.89 1.34
C ILE A 81 -4.51 -1.69 1.84
N THR A 82 -4.73 -0.71 2.72
CA THR A 82 -6.06 -0.43 3.29
C THR A 82 -6.36 1.05 3.36
N THR A 83 -7.63 1.43 3.14
CA THR A 83 -8.09 2.80 3.43
C THR A 83 -8.32 3.06 4.93
N GLY A 84 -8.22 2.02 5.77
CA GLY A 84 -8.33 2.10 7.23
C GLY A 84 -6.95 2.17 7.90
N THR A 85 -6.85 1.56 9.08
CA THR A 85 -5.63 1.51 9.91
C THR A 85 -5.25 0.06 10.25
N PHE A 86 -4.09 -0.15 10.86
CA PHE A 86 -3.66 -1.46 11.38
C PHE A 86 -3.65 -1.45 12.91
N SER A 87 -4.02 -2.57 13.53
CA SER A 87 -3.88 -2.71 14.99
C SER A 87 -2.41 -2.89 15.37
N GLN A 88 -2.06 -2.61 16.63
CA GLN A 88 -0.70 -2.83 17.12
C GLN A 88 -0.26 -4.30 16.97
N ASP A 89 -1.18 -5.24 17.18
CA ASP A 89 -0.90 -6.66 17.00
C ASP A 89 -0.75 -7.04 15.52
N ALA A 90 -1.45 -6.35 14.61
CA ALA A 90 -1.26 -6.51 13.16
C ALA A 90 0.15 -6.04 12.74
N ILE A 91 0.62 -4.91 13.27
CA ILE A 91 1.97 -4.38 13.03
C ILE A 91 3.03 -5.34 13.58
N LYS A 92 2.84 -5.88 14.78
CA LYS A 92 3.74 -6.90 15.35
C LYS A 92 3.77 -8.17 14.52
N GLU A 93 2.60 -8.65 14.08
CA GLU A 93 2.52 -9.83 13.23
C GLU A 93 3.26 -9.57 11.92
N ALA A 94 3.00 -8.45 11.22
CA ALA A 94 3.65 -8.05 9.97
C ALA A 94 5.19 -8.13 10.04
N ASN A 95 5.77 -7.75 11.17
CA ASN A 95 7.21 -7.71 11.44
C ASN A 95 7.77 -8.94 12.17
N ARG A 96 7.00 -10.02 12.32
CA ARG A 96 7.43 -11.22 13.06
C ARG A 96 8.72 -11.81 12.49
N GLU A 97 9.72 -11.99 13.34
CA GLU A 97 11.00 -12.59 12.98
C GLU A 97 10.82 -14.01 12.42
N GLY A 98 11.68 -14.38 11.46
CA GLY A 98 11.67 -15.69 10.82
C GLY A 98 10.48 -15.95 9.88
N ALA A 99 9.62 -14.96 9.64
CA ALA A 99 8.45 -15.10 8.78
C ALA A 99 8.51 -14.12 7.58
N PRO A 100 7.88 -14.44 6.43
CA PRO A 100 7.85 -13.55 5.28
C PRO A 100 7.35 -12.15 5.67
N LYS A 101 8.06 -11.11 5.23
CA LYS A 101 7.72 -9.74 5.60
C LYS A 101 6.46 -9.29 4.87
N VAL A 102 5.54 -8.69 5.63
CA VAL A 102 4.33 -8.06 5.10
C VAL A 102 4.46 -6.55 5.32
N GLU A 103 4.52 -5.80 4.23
CA GLU A 103 4.49 -4.34 4.27
C GLU A 103 3.06 -3.86 4.51
N LEU A 104 2.91 -2.91 5.43
CA LEU A 104 1.61 -2.34 5.78
C LEU A 104 1.49 -0.93 5.19
N VAL A 105 0.43 -0.71 4.43
CA VAL A 105 0.11 0.57 3.79
C VAL A 105 -1.31 0.98 4.18
N ASP A 106 -1.40 1.89 5.14
CA ASP A 106 -2.66 2.43 5.65
C ASP A 106 -3.12 3.66 4.87
N GLY A 107 -4.29 4.20 5.21
CA GLY A 107 -4.88 5.31 4.49
C GLY A 107 -3.94 6.52 4.37
N GLU A 108 -3.23 6.88 5.43
CA GLU A 108 -2.28 8.00 5.40
C GLU A 108 -1.08 7.71 4.50
N LYS A 109 -0.51 6.51 4.58
CA LYS A 109 0.63 6.12 3.74
C LYS A 109 0.25 6.01 2.27
N ILE A 110 -0.96 5.52 1.97
CA ILE A 110 -1.51 5.52 0.60
C ILE A 110 -1.55 6.95 0.07
N VAL A 111 -2.14 7.90 0.81
CA VAL A 111 -2.24 9.31 0.35
C VAL A 111 -0.86 9.88 0.02
N LYS A 112 0.14 9.69 0.92
CA LYS A 112 1.52 10.14 0.68
C LYS A 112 2.14 9.50 -0.57
N MET A 113 1.82 8.24 -0.86
CA MET A 113 2.28 7.57 -2.08
C MET A 113 1.63 8.17 -3.33
N PHE A 114 0.31 8.41 -3.32
CA PHE A 114 -0.39 9.09 -4.42
C PHE A 114 0.19 10.48 -4.69
N GLU A 115 0.49 11.25 -3.63
CA GLU A 115 1.15 12.55 -3.74
C GLU A 115 2.55 12.44 -4.35
N LYS A 116 3.35 11.48 -3.88
CA LYS A 116 4.74 11.27 -4.33
C LYS A 116 4.82 10.99 -5.84
N VAL A 117 3.91 10.18 -6.36
CA VAL A 117 3.86 9.87 -7.81
C VAL A 117 2.90 10.78 -8.59
N GLN A 118 2.30 11.77 -7.92
CA GLN A 118 1.31 12.69 -8.48
C GLN A 118 0.14 11.97 -9.19
N LEU A 119 -0.24 10.79 -8.70
CA LEU A 119 -1.31 10.00 -9.27
C LEU A 119 -2.66 10.56 -8.81
N GLY A 120 -3.54 10.93 -9.74
CA GLY A 120 -4.90 11.41 -9.43
C GLY A 120 -4.96 12.71 -8.61
N VAL A 121 -3.81 13.35 -8.36
CA VAL A 121 -3.70 14.62 -7.64
C VAL A 121 -2.94 15.62 -8.51
N LYS A 122 -3.19 16.91 -8.28
CA LYS A 122 -2.42 17.98 -8.91
C LYS A 122 -1.73 18.76 -7.79
N PRO A 123 -0.38 18.82 -7.76
CA PRO A 123 0.30 19.64 -6.78
C PRO A 123 -0.16 21.08 -6.98
N LYS A 124 -0.65 21.68 -5.89
CA LYS A 124 -1.00 23.09 -5.88
C LYS A 124 -0.24 23.72 -4.75
N THR A 125 0.74 24.55 -5.09
CA THR A 125 1.38 25.42 -4.11
C THR A 125 0.38 26.52 -3.77
N ILE A 126 -0.12 26.53 -2.53
CA ILE A 126 -1.02 27.57 -2.03
C ILE A 126 -0.27 28.34 -0.96
N TYR A 127 -0.04 29.62 -1.22
CA TYR A 127 0.45 30.59 -0.24
C TYR A 127 -0.71 31.54 0.06
N GLU A 128 -1.02 31.71 1.34
CA GLU A 128 -1.98 32.70 1.81
C GLU A 128 -1.43 33.50 2.98
N VAL A 129 -2.03 34.67 3.17
CA VAL A 129 -1.33 35.96 3.26
C VAL A 129 -0.63 36.21 4.59
N ASP A 130 0.54 36.84 4.50
CA ASP A 130 1.32 37.31 5.63
C ASP A 130 0.88 38.71 6.10
N LEU A 131 -0.29 38.80 6.76
CA LEU A 131 -0.89 40.07 7.17
C LEU A 131 -0.08 40.88 8.20
N THR A 132 0.80 40.25 8.97
CA THR A 132 1.63 40.89 10.00
C THR A 132 3.03 41.24 9.51
N PHE A 133 3.57 40.56 8.51
CA PHE A 133 4.58 41.18 7.64
C PHE A 133 4.04 42.43 6.98
N PHE A 134 2.72 42.56 6.85
CA PHE A 134 2.11 43.83 6.52
C PHE A 134 1.80 44.71 7.75
N GLU A 135 1.86 44.33 9.05
CA GLU A 135 1.42 45.18 10.22
C GLU A 135 2.41 46.22 10.76
N PRO A 136 3.61 45.89 11.25
CA PRO A 136 4.71 46.86 11.42
C PRO A 136 5.21 47.50 10.11
N TYR A 137 4.50 47.25 8.99
CA TYR A 137 4.69 47.81 7.66
C TYR A 137 3.37 48.36 7.04
N PHE A 138 2.26 48.40 7.80
CA PHE A 138 0.93 48.95 7.46
C PHE A 138 0.85 50.38 8.00
#